data_AF-K2G6N4-F1
#
_entry.id   AF-K2G6N4-F1
#
_cell.length_a   1.000
_cell.length_b   1.000
_cell.length_c   1.000
_cell.angle_alpha   90.00
_cell.angle_beta   90.00
_cell.angle_gamma   90.00
#
_symmetry.space_group_name_H-M   'P 1'
#
loop_
_entity.id
_entity.type
_entity.pdbx_description
1 polymer ?
#
loop_
_entity_poly.entity_id
_entity_poly.type
_entity_poly.pdbx_seq_one_letter_code
_entity_poly.pdbx_strand_id
1 'polypeptide(L)'
;QSIELWKEIFRQDGVYAGVALDDERIVNDVRIIPLGADDNFWIAGVTGPCGGDTEMFYDMRPEEGKLEGKFGDLVDNFRLMEVWNNVFMEFNKTAEGKYEKLAKPNVDTGMGVERTLTVLEGEYTVFETELFKSLFEKIAEISGSGYQDSDETKRSFRIIADHVRASVFMIADGVSPLNTGAGYVLRRLIRRAVRYGKLIGIEKDFTVSLAEVVIQQFGEFYGELKKQRTVIFEELKKEEEKFRKTLEKGLAILNKLYPIGAKKLEELEYPPVIDKDVDPEKVFDLYQTYGFPFEIIQEELKKRGFRAGEEEFERRMRKHQDLSRTASAGMFKGGLQDSGEETKKLHTAAHLLLASLRQILGEHVFQKGSNITPERLRLDFSHGEKMTPEQLKEVENLVNGAIHAKLDVVGEEMTLEAAKKLGAMGVFESKYGEKVTVYSIVADDARVVSREICGGPHAKNTGELGHFKITKEEASSSGVRRIKAVLE
;
A
#
# COMPACT_ATOMS: atom_id res chain seq x y z
N GLN A 1 -32.37 25.33 -7.63
CA GLN A 1 -33.45 24.32 -7.47
C GLN A 1 -33.28 23.57 -6.14
N SER A 2 -32.11 23.00 -5.84
CA SER A 2 -31.84 22.29 -4.57
C SER A 2 -32.16 23.12 -3.32
N ILE A 3 -31.77 24.40 -3.29
CA ILE A 3 -32.10 25.33 -2.18
C ILE A 3 -33.61 25.41 -1.92
N GLU A 4 -34.42 25.51 -2.97
CA GLU A 4 -35.88 25.63 -2.83
C GLU A 4 -36.52 24.31 -2.36
N LEU A 5 -35.97 23.17 -2.79
CA LEU A 5 -36.39 21.86 -2.27
C LEU A 5 -36.09 21.74 -0.77
N TRP A 6 -34.90 22.13 -0.34
CA TRP A 6 -34.55 22.11 1.09
C TRP A 6 -35.43 23.04 1.92
N LYS A 7 -35.71 24.25 1.43
CA LYS A 7 -36.67 25.15 2.10
C LYS A 7 -38.05 24.52 2.25
N GLU A 8 -38.52 23.79 1.24
CA GLU A 8 -39.81 23.09 1.30
C GLU A 8 -39.77 21.94 2.31
N ILE A 9 -38.69 21.14 2.34
CA ILE A 9 -38.51 20.06 3.33
C ILE A 9 -38.51 20.64 4.75
N PHE A 10 -37.70 21.66 5.04
CA PHE A 10 -37.70 22.32 6.34
C PHE A 10 -39.09 22.85 6.72
N ARG A 11 -39.82 23.43 5.76
CA ARG A 11 -41.18 23.95 5.98
C ARG A 11 -42.17 22.85 6.34
N GLN A 12 -42.05 21.66 5.76
CA GLN A 12 -42.90 20.50 6.09
C GLN A 12 -42.74 20.08 7.55
N ASP A 13 -41.54 20.26 8.11
CA ASP A 13 -41.23 20.04 9.54
C ASP A 13 -41.44 21.28 10.42
N GLY A 14 -42.07 22.34 9.89
CA GLY A 14 -42.35 23.58 10.64
C GLY A 14 -41.12 24.43 10.94
N VAL A 15 -40.00 24.18 10.26
CA VAL A 15 -38.74 24.90 10.41
C VAL A 15 -38.61 25.95 9.31
N TYR A 16 -38.37 27.20 9.69
CA TYR A 16 -37.92 28.20 8.71
C TYR A 16 -36.42 28.04 8.45
N ALA A 17 -36.05 27.98 7.18
CA ALA A 17 -34.67 27.84 6.73
C ALA A 17 -34.27 29.02 5.84
N GLY A 18 -33.55 29.97 6.45
CA GLY A 18 -32.86 31.04 5.72
C GLY A 18 -31.69 30.48 4.91
N VAL A 19 -31.28 31.25 3.91
CA VAL A 19 -30.12 30.93 3.05
C VAL A 19 -29.03 31.96 3.36
N ALA A 20 -27.79 31.50 3.55
CA ALA A 20 -26.65 32.39 3.72
C ALA A 20 -26.43 33.27 2.49
N LEU A 21 -25.79 34.42 2.72
CA LEU A 21 -25.24 35.25 1.65
C LEU A 21 -23.85 34.71 1.26
N ASP A 22 -23.17 35.41 0.35
CA ASP A 22 -21.84 35.05 -0.16
C ASP A 22 -20.73 35.00 0.94
N ASP A 23 -21.02 35.47 2.15
CA ASP A 23 -20.11 35.41 3.30
C ASP A 23 -20.20 34.10 4.10
N GLU A 24 -21.12 33.20 3.71
CA GLU A 24 -21.32 31.87 4.29
C GLU A 24 -21.62 31.92 5.80
N ARG A 25 -22.18 33.04 6.29
CA ARG A 25 -22.45 33.23 7.72
C ARG A 25 -23.79 32.65 8.11
N ILE A 26 -23.77 31.89 9.20
CA ILE A 26 -24.96 31.48 9.93
C ILE A 26 -25.32 32.59 10.91
N VAL A 27 -26.48 33.21 10.69
CA VAL A 27 -27.09 34.21 11.57
C VAL A 27 -28.60 34.01 11.61
N ASN A 28 -29.21 34.19 12.78
CA ASN A 28 -30.65 33.98 12.97
C ASN A 28 -31.11 32.58 12.54
N ASP A 29 -32.00 32.50 11.54
CA ASP A 29 -32.61 31.26 11.06
C ASP A 29 -31.95 30.69 9.79
N VAL A 30 -30.73 31.14 9.45
CA VAL A 30 -29.98 30.59 8.31
C VAL A 30 -29.66 29.11 8.58
N ARG A 31 -30.08 28.24 7.67
CA ARG A 31 -29.89 26.79 7.73
C ARG A 31 -29.37 26.17 6.43
N ILE A 32 -29.31 26.96 5.36
CA ILE A 32 -28.83 26.53 4.04
C ILE A 32 -27.64 27.40 3.65
N ILE A 33 -26.49 26.78 3.42
CA ILE A 33 -25.25 27.47 3.00
C ILE A 33 -24.96 27.09 1.55
N PRO A 34 -25.11 28.00 0.58
CA PRO A 34 -24.68 27.76 -0.78
C PRO A 34 -23.16 27.78 -0.86
N LEU A 35 -22.55 26.71 -1.36
CA LEU A 35 -21.10 26.63 -1.56
C LEU A 35 -20.74 26.49 -3.05
N GLY A 36 -19.47 26.76 -3.36
CA GLY A 36 -18.94 26.68 -4.71
C GLY A 36 -18.80 25.24 -5.20
N ALA A 37 -18.41 25.08 -6.48
CA ALA A 37 -18.16 23.77 -7.06
C ALA A 37 -16.93 23.06 -6.45
N ASP A 38 -16.01 23.79 -5.82
CA ASP A 38 -14.87 23.19 -5.14
C ASP A 38 -15.29 22.43 -3.86
N ASP A 39 -16.44 22.79 -3.29
CA ASP A 39 -16.98 22.19 -2.06
C ASP A 39 -18.19 21.28 -2.35
N ASN A 40 -19.15 21.70 -3.19
CA ASN A 40 -20.42 20.98 -3.44
C ASN A 40 -20.48 20.30 -4.82
N PHE A 41 -19.37 19.75 -5.30
CA PHE A 41 -19.35 18.93 -6.52
C PHE A 41 -18.50 17.68 -6.32
N TRP A 42 -19.14 16.52 -6.44
CA TRP A 42 -18.48 15.24 -6.21
C TRP A 42 -18.13 14.54 -7.52
N ILE A 43 -16.98 13.86 -7.54
CA ILE A 43 -16.53 13.02 -8.64
C ILE A 43 -15.76 11.80 -8.13
N ALA A 44 -16.01 10.63 -8.73
CA ALA A 44 -15.39 9.36 -8.32
C ALA A 44 -13.85 9.28 -8.50
N GLY A 45 -13.24 10.25 -9.20
CA GLY A 45 -11.80 10.29 -9.47
C GLY A 45 -11.43 11.37 -10.49
N VAL A 46 -10.35 11.15 -11.24
CA VAL A 46 -9.93 12.08 -12.32
C VAL A 46 -10.96 12.12 -13.46
N THR A 47 -11.62 10.99 -13.69
CA THR A 47 -12.69 10.76 -14.67
C THR A 47 -13.79 9.94 -14.03
N GLY A 48 -15.00 10.00 -14.59
CA GLY A 48 -16.11 9.14 -14.19
C GLY A 48 -17.38 9.90 -13.82
N PRO A 49 -18.39 9.18 -13.30
CA PRO A 49 -19.64 9.77 -12.83
C PRO A 49 -19.41 10.86 -11.78
N CYS A 50 -20.17 11.95 -11.89
CA CYS A 50 -20.05 13.15 -11.07
C CYS A 50 -21.34 13.99 -11.08
N GLY A 51 -21.42 14.94 -10.15
CA GLY A 51 -22.51 15.91 -10.09
C GLY A 51 -22.47 16.76 -8.84
N GLY A 52 -23.49 17.62 -8.69
CA GLY A 52 -23.63 18.47 -7.52
C GLY A 52 -23.97 17.66 -6.27
N ASP A 53 -23.52 18.13 -5.11
CA ASP A 53 -23.79 17.51 -3.81
C ASP A 53 -24.66 18.42 -2.92
N THR A 54 -25.39 17.82 -2.00
CA THR A 54 -25.88 18.48 -0.80
C THR A 54 -25.47 17.71 0.45
N GLU A 55 -24.72 18.38 1.31
CA GLU A 55 -24.24 17.88 2.59
C GLU A 55 -25.11 18.39 3.75
N MET A 56 -25.33 17.54 4.75
CA MET A 56 -26.12 17.81 5.93
C MET A 56 -25.22 17.83 7.17
N PHE A 57 -25.28 18.94 7.89
CA PHE A 57 -24.49 19.18 9.10
C PHE A 57 -25.37 19.20 10.34
N TYR A 58 -24.85 18.62 11.42
CA TYR A 58 -25.48 18.63 12.72
C TYR A 58 -24.71 19.53 13.69
N ASP A 59 -25.45 20.29 14.51
CA ASP A 59 -24.90 21.09 15.59
C ASP A 59 -24.56 20.18 16.78
N MET A 60 -23.27 19.94 16.98
CA MET A 60 -22.76 19.01 18.01
C MET A 60 -22.80 19.58 19.42
N ARG A 61 -22.94 20.90 19.58
CA ARG A 61 -22.75 21.56 20.88
C ARG A 61 -23.86 22.55 21.23
N PRO A 62 -25.16 22.25 21.01
CA PRO A 62 -26.26 23.21 21.16
C PRO A 62 -26.27 23.97 22.50
N GLU A 63 -25.65 23.42 23.55
CA GLU A 63 -25.43 24.04 24.85
C GLU A 63 -24.56 25.31 24.86
N GLU A 64 -23.65 25.52 23.90
CA GLU A 64 -22.86 26.78 23.83
C GLU A 64 -23.67 27.98 23.30
N GLY A 65 -24.95 27.76 22.99
CA GLY A 65 -25.90 28.80 22.58
C GLY A 65 -26.32 28.69 21.12
N LYS A 66 -26.83 29.81 20.58
CA LYS A 66 -27.26 29.89 19.18
C LYS A 66 -26.08 29.62 18.24
N LEU A 67 -26.33 28.83 17.21
CA LEU A 67 -25.37 28.58 16.14
C LEU A 67 -25.19 29.85 15.30
N GLU A 68 -24.11 30.59 15.56
CA GLU A 68 -23.76 31.82 14.84
C GLU A 68 -22.28 31.82 14.50
N GLY A 69 -21.93 32.19 13.26
CA GLY A 69 -20.53 32.20 12.81
C GLY A 69 -20.38 31.95 11.31
N LYS A 70 -19.14 31.97 10.83
CA LYS A 70 -18.84 31.54 9.47
C LYS A 70 -18.91 30.01 9.42
N PHE A 71 -19.59 29.46 8.40
CA PHE A 71 -19.77 28.01 8.26
C PHE A 71 -18.46 27.23 8.36
N GLY A 72 -17.43 27.60 7.60
CA GLY A 72 -16.12 26.94 7.64
C GLY A 72 -15.49 26.92 9.03
N ASP A 73 -15.52 28.05 9.76
CA ASP A 73 -14.95 28.14 11.12
C ASP A 73 -15.69 27.21 12.10
N LEU A 74 -17.00 27.05 11.93
CA LEU A 74 -17.84 26.16 12.75
C LEU A 74 -17.58 24.68 12.44
N VAL A 75 -17.23 24.35 11.19
CA VAL A 75 -16.79 23.00 10.83
C VAL A 75 -15.39 22.72 11.39
N ASP A 76 -14.45 23.65 11.20
CA ASP A 76 -13.06 23.53 11.64
C ASP A 76 -12.91 23.38 13.17
N ASN A 77 -13.81 24.02 13.93
CA ASN A 77 -13.82 23.92 15.39
C ASN A 77 -14.69 22.77 15.92
N PHE A 78 -15.24 21.91 15.05
CA PHE A 78 -16.14 20.79 15.37
C PHE A 78 -17.46 21.20 16.03
N ARG A 79 -17.94 22.43 15.81
CA ARG A 79 -19.30 22.82 16.17
C ARG A 79 -20.31 22.16 15.24
N LEU A 80 -20.00 22.15 13.95
CA LEU A 80 -20.78 21.47 12.92
C LEU A 80 -20.05 20.21 12.48
N MET A 81 -20.80 19.11 12.45
CA MET A 81 -20.31 17.84 11.91
C MET A 81 -21.23 17.40 10.77
N GLU A 82 -20.64 17.17 9.60
CA GLU A 82 -21.33 16.55 8.46
C GLU A 82 -21.71 15.12 8.82
N VAL A 83 -22.99 14.76 8.72
CA VAL A 83 -23.50 13.43 9.04
C VAL A 83 -23.95 12.65 7.80
N TRP A 84 -24.25 13.36 6.71
CA TRP A 84 -24.85 12.77 5.52
C TRP A 84 -24.60 13.64 4.29
N ASN A 85 -24.30 13.04 3.15
CA ASN A 85 -24.24 13.72 1.85
C ASN A 85 -25.14 13.06 0.79
N ASN A 86 -25.53 13.83 -0.23
CA ASN A 86 -26.41 13.42 -1.32
C ASN A 86 -25.88 13.96 -2.65
N VAL A 87 -25.17 13.10 -3.38
CA VAL A 87 -24.62 13.41 -4.70
C VAL A 87 -25.65 13.10 -5.78
N PHE A 88 -25.99 14.12 -6.56
CA PHE A 88 -26.86 13.98 -7.72
C PHE A 88 -26.02 13.68 -8.96
N MET A 89 -25.80 12.40 -9.23
CA MET A 89 -24.96 11.92 -10.32
C MET A 89 -25.65 12.17 -11.66
N GLU A 90 -25.27 13.26 -12.32
CA GLU A 90 -25.88 13.73 -13.57
C GLU A 90 -24.92 13.68 -14.77
N PHE A 91 -23.61 13.72 -14.52
CA PHE A 91 -22.59 13.84 -15.54
C PHE A 91 -21.53 12.74 -15.44
N ASN A 92 -20.82 12.49 -16.53
CA ASN A 92 -19.61 11.71 -16.60
C ASN A 92 -18.48 12.61 -17.10
N LYS A 93 -17.45 12.80 -16.29
CA LYS A 93 -16.26 13.56 -16.68
C LYS A 93 -15.33 12.68 -17.50
N THR A 94 -15.01 13.12 -18.72
CA THR A 94 -14.09 12.42 -19.62
C THR A 94 -12.63 12.74 -19.29
N ALA A 95 -11.69 11.98 -19.87
CA ALA A 95 -10.25 12.20 -19.69
C ALA A 95 -9.79 13.58 -20.22
N GLU A 96 -10.51 14.13 -21.20
CA GLU A 96 -10.31 15.47 -21.76
C GLU A 96 -10.91 16.58 -20.88
N GLY A 97 -11.52 16.23 -19.75
CA GLY A 97 -12.15 17.16 -18.81
C GLY A 97 -13.54 17.65 -19.22
N LYS A 98 -14.19 17.01 -20.21
CA LYS A 98 -15.56 17.34 -20.60
C LYS A 98 -16.58 16.65 -19.71
N TYR A 99 -17.72 17.29 -19.49
CA TYR A 99 -18.84 16.72 -18.74
C TYR A 99 -19.95 16.30 -19.70
N GLU A 100 -20.20 15.00 -19.78
CA GLU A 100 -21.24 14.42 -20.62
C GLU A 100 -22.41 13.95 -19.76
N LYS A 101 -23.65 14.20 -20.16
CA LYS A 101 -24.82 13.80 -19.35
C LYS A 101 -24.92 12.27 -19.27
N LEU A 102 -25.12 11.74 -18.07
CA LEU A 102 -25.34 10.31 -17.87
C LEU A 102 -26.64 9.85 -18.53
N ALA A 103 -26.61 8.70 -19.20
CA ALA A 103 -27.80 8.09 -19.78
C ALA A 103 -28.83 7.68 -18.71
N LYS A 104 -28.35 7.36 -17.51
CA LYS A 104 -29.15 7.03 -16.33
C LYS A 104 -28.60 7.80 -15.13
N PRO A 105 -29.14 8.99 -14.83
CA PRO A 105 -28.80 9.71 -13.60
C PRO A 105 -29.25 8.91 -12.37
N ASN A 106 -28.53 9.08 -11.26
CA ASN A 106 -28.87 8.46 -9.98
C ASN A 106 -28.56 9.42 -8.82
N VAL A 107 -29.11 9.10 -7.65
CA VAL A 107 -28.69 9.71 -6.39
C VAL A 107 -27.74 8.74 -5.71
N ASP A 108 -26.53 9.19 -5.42
CA ASP A 108 -25.57 8.51 -4.56
C ASP A 108 -25.58 9.20 -3.21
N THR A 109 -25.65 8.42 -2.12
CA THR A 109 -25.93 8.97 -0.80
C THR A 109 -25.10 8.25 0.25
N GLY A 110 -24.51 9.00 1.17
CA GLY A 110 -23.58 8.48 2.16
C GLY A 110 -23.86 9.05 3.54
N MET A 111 -24.51 8.28 4.41
CA MET A 111 -24.68 8.63 5.81
C MET A 111 -23.60 7.95 6.65
N GLY A 112 -22.77 8.72 7.33
CA GLY A 112 -21.65 8.19 8.12
C GLY A 112 -22.14 7.58 9.43
N VAL A 113 -22.25 6.24 9.50
CA VAL A 113 -22.77 5.51 10.67
C VAL A 113 -22.07 5.92 11.97
N GLU A 114 -20.74 5.99 11.99
CA GLU A 114 -19.98 6.43 13.17
C GLU A 114 -20.33 7.86 13.59
N ARG A 115 -20.47 8.79 12.64
CA ARG A 115 -20.82 10.19 12.93
C ARG A 115 -22.27 10.32 13.41
N THR A 116 -23.18 9.58 12.80
CA THR A 116 -24.58 9.50 13.27
C THR A 116 -24.64 8.95 14.69
N LEU A 117 -23.86 7.92 15.01
CA LEU A 117 -23.79 7.39 16.37
C LEU A 117 -23.28 8.43 17.37
N THR A 118 -22.22 9.17 17.01
CA THR A 118 -21.70 10.28 17.82
C THR A 118 -22.78 11.32 18.14
N VAL A 119 -23.58 11.71 17.14
CA VAL A 119 -24.73 12.61 17.35
C VAL A 119 -25.76 12.03 18.30
N LEU A 120 -26.15 10.76 18.10
CA LEU A 120 -27.20 10.12 18.89
C LEU A 120 -26.79 9.88 20.35
N GLU A 121 -25.51 9.61 20.59
CA GLU A 121 -24.95 9.41 21.94
C GLU A 121 -24.61 10.74 22.62
N GLY A 122 -24.58 11.86 21.88
CA GLY A 122 -24.18 13.17 22.41
C GLY A 122 -22.67 13.26 22.72
N GLU A 123 -21.86 12.48 22.01
CA GLU A 123 -20.42 12.42 22.20
C GLU A 123 -19.69 13.47 21.34
N TYR A 124 -18.47 13.83 21.72
CA TYR A 124 -17.73 14.90 21.03
C TYR A 124 -17.04 14.41 19.74
N THR A 125 -16.56 13.16 19.71
CA THR A 125 -15.97 12.56 18.51
C THR A 125 -16.40 11.10 18.38
N VAL A 126 -16.19 10.54 17.18
CA VAL A 126 -16.45 9.12 16.89
C VAL A 126 -15.73 8.16 17.82
N PHE A 127 -14.62 8.59 18.44
CA PHE A 127 -13.80 7.75 19.30
C PHE A 127 -14.32 7.62 20.73
N GLU A 128 -15.23 8.50 21.16
CA GLU A 128 -15.88 8.39 22.45
C GLU A 128 -17.11 7.48 22.41
N THR A 129 -17.55 7.07 21.22
CA THR A 129 -18.68 6.14 21.06
C THR A 129 -18.37 4.72 21.54
N GLU A 130 -19.42 3.93 21.77
CA GLU A 130 -19.29 2.53 22.21
C GLU A 130 -18.45 1.67 21.25
N LEU A 131 -18.37 2.06 19.97
CA LEU A 131 -17.62 1.34 18.94
C LEU A 131 -16.12 1.18 19.25
N PHE A 132 -15.52 2.09 20.00
CA PHE A 132 -14.07 2.07 20.28
C PHE A 132 -13.73 1.63 21.70
N LYS A 133 -14.73 1.50 22.58
CA LYS A 133 -14.52 1.26 24.02
C LYS A 133 -13.71 -0.01 24.29
N SER A 134 -14.13 -1.16 23.74
CA SER A 134 -13.43 -2.44 23.96
C SER A 134 -12.01 -2.45 23.38
N LEU A 135 -11.78 -1.73 22.27
CA LEU A 135 -10.44 -1.58 21.71
C LEU A 135 -9.56 -0.72 22.61
N PHE A 136 -10.07 0.39 23.14
CA PHE A 136 -9.34 1.26 24.05
C PHE A 136 -9.03 0.57 25.38
N GLU A 137 -9.98 -0.18 25.95
CA GLU A 137 -9.75 -1.01 27.13
C GLU A 137 -8.61 -2.02 26.87
N LYS A 138 -8.61 -2.68 25.71
CA LYS A 138 -7.55 -3.62 25.36
C LYS A 138 -6.20 -2.94 25.13
N ILE A 139 -6.17 -1.75 24.53
CA ILE A 139 -4.94 -0.97 24.36
C ILE A 139 -4.40 -0.54 25.73
N ALA A 140 -5.26 -0.11 26.66
CA ALA A 140 -4.88 0.27 28.01
C ALA A 140 -4.29 -0.91 28.79
N GLU A 141 -4.92 -2.09 28.72
CA GLU A 141 -4.41 -3.34 29.31
C GLU A 141 -3.00 -3.67 28.81
N ILE A 142 -2.76 -3.56 27.51
CA ILE A 142 -1.48 -3.95 26.89
C ILE A 142 -0.39 -2.91 27.12
N SER A 143 -0.74 -1.62 27.05
CA SER A 143 0.22 -0.51 27.15
C SER A 143 0.53 -0.11 28.58
N GLY A 144 -0.37 -0.37 29.53
CA GLY A 144 -0.32 0.18 30.89
C GLY A 144 -0.55 1.70 30.95
N SER A 145 -0.94 2.33 29.83
CA SER A 145 -1.30 3.75 29.75
C SER A 145 -2.82 3.90 29.65
N GLY A 146 -3.38 5.01 30.13
CA GLY A 146 -4.78 5.36 29.96
C GLY A 146 -5.02 6.21 28.72
N TYR A 147 -6.21 6.06 28.11
CA TYR A 147 -6.62 6.85 26.94
C TYR A 147 -6.57 8.37 27.20
N GLN A 148 -6.89 8.80 28.43
CA GLN A 148 -7.01 10.20 28.82
C GLN A 148 -5.76 10.76 29.51
N ASP A 149 -4.66 10.01 29.59
CA ASP A 149 -3.48 10.42 30.36
C ASP A 149 -2.77 11.65 29.78
N SER A 150 -2.83 11.84 28.46
CA SER A 150 -2.23 12.95 27.73
C SER A 150 -2.79 13.07 26.31
N ASP A 151 -2.54 14.19 25.62
CA ASP A 151 -2.90 14.32 24.20
C ASP A 151 -2.16 13.30 23.31
N GLU A 152 -0.95 12.89 23.70
CA GLU A 152 -0.19 11.87 22.98
C GLU A 152 -0.80 10.48 23.15
N THR A 153 -1.26 10.11 24.35
CA THR A 153 -1.96 8.83 24.58
C THR A 153 -3.31 8.82 23.86
N LYS A 154 -4.12 9.89 23.95
CA LYS A 154 -5.37 10.04 23.19
C LYS A 154 -5.16 9.78 21.70
N ARG A 155 -4.21 10.50 21.11
CA ARG A 155 -3.89 10.37 19.68
C ARG A 155 -3.42 8.96 19.33
N SER A 156 -2.57 8.36 20.17
CA SER A 156 -2.04 7.01 19.94
C SER A 156 -3.13 5.96 19.97
N PHE A 157 -4.00 6.00 20.98
CA PHE A 157 -5.14 5.08 21.11
C PHE A 157 -6.06 5.15 19.89
N ARG A 158 -6.46 6.36 19.48
CA ARG A 158 -7.31 6.59 18.30
C ARG A 158 -6.70 5.98 17.04
N ILE A 159 -5.43 6.26 16.78
CA ILE A 159 -4.72 5.75 15.60
C ILE A 159 -4.57 4.23 15.65
N ILE A 160 -4.19 3.67 16.80
CA ILE A 160 -4.02 2.23 16.95
C ILE A 160 -5.34 1.50 16.70
N ALA A 161 -6.42 1.92 17.37
CA ALA A 161 -7.72 1.27 17.26
C ALA A 161 -8.27 1.34 15.84
N ASP A 162 -8.30 2.54 15.24
CA ASP A 162 -8.78 2.74 13.88
C ASP A 162 -7.97 1.94 12.84
N HIS A 163 -6.64 2.03 12.90
CA HIS A 163 -5.80 1.40 11.88
C HIS A 163 -5.77 -0.12 12.01
N VAL A 164 -5.83 -0.69 13.22
CA VAL A 164 -5.95 -2.14 13.39
C VAL A 164 -7.33 -2.61 12.94
N ARG A 165 -8.40 -1.89 13.30
CA ARG A 165 -9.77 -2.18 12.81
C ARG A 165 -9.79 -2.21 11.28
N ALA A 166 -9.31 -1.17 10.61
CA ALA A 166 -9.24 -1.13 9.15
C ALA A 166 -8.38 -2.27 8.56
N SER A 167 -7.23 -2.56 9.18
CA SER A 167 -6.34 -3.63 8.71
C SER A 167 -7.00 -5.01 8.77
N VAL A 168 -7.80 -5.28 9.81
CA VAL A 168 -8.55 -6.53 9.97
C VAL A 168 -9.56 -6.72 8.84
N PHE A 169 -10.35 -5.69 8.53
CA PHE A 169 -11.32 -5.74 7.43
C PHE A 169 -10.63 -5.89 6.07
N MET A 170 -9.57 -5.13 5.81
CA MET A 170 -8.80 -5.25 4.56
C MET A 170 -8.25 -6.66 4.34
N ILE A 171 -7.71 -7.31 5.38
CA ILE A 171 -7.19 -8.68 5.27
C ILE A 171 -8.33 -9.69 5.07
N ALA A 172 -9.47 -9.49 5.73
CA ALA A 172 -10.65 -10.34 5.53
C ALA A 172 -11.17 -10.29 4.08
N ASP A 173 -11.06 -9.13 3.43
CA ASP A 173 -11.38 -8.93 2.01
C ASP A 173 -10.30 -9.47 1.05
N GLY A 174 -9.24 -10.11 1.57
CA GLY A 174 -8.19 -10.76 0.79
C GLY A 174 -6.99 -9.87 0.44
N VAL A 175 -6.84 -8.71 1.08
CA VAL A 175 -5.65 -7.85 0.90
C VAL A 175 -4.51 -8.33 1.79
N SER A 176 -3.34 -8.57 1.21
CA SER A 176 -2.10 -8.88 1.96
C SER A 176 -1.12 -7.69 1.95
N PRO A 177 -0.24 -7.53 2.97
CA PRO A 177 0.76 -6.46 3.01
C PRO A 177 1.78 -6.51 1.86
N LEU A 178 1.69 -5.58 0.91
CA LEU A 178 2.55 -5.49 -0.30
C LEU A 178 3.26 -4.12 -0.40
N ASN A 179 4.09 -3.95 -1.44
CA ASN A 179 4.81 -2.69 -1.71
C ASN A 179 4.00 -1.70 -2.56
N THR A 180 2.87 -2.11 -3.13
CA THR A 180 2.06 -1.31 -4.08
C THR A 180 0.56 -1.52 -3.84
N GLY A 181 -0.25 -0.59 -4.35
CA GLY A 181 -1.71 -0.67 -4.33
C GLY A 181 -2.31 -0.79 -2.92
N ALA A 182 -3.42 -1.51 -2.79
CA ALA A 182 -4.11 -1.73 -1.52
C ALA A 182 -3.21 -2.39 -0.46
N GLY A 183 -2.32 -3.30 -0.86
CA GLY A 183 -1.38 -3.94 0.06
C GLY A 183 -0.34 -2.98 0.65
N TYR A 184 0.04 -1.92 -0.07
CA TYR A 184 0.87 -0.84 0.48
C TYR A 184 0.11 -0.04 1.55
N VAL A 185 -1.16 0.26 1.30
CA VAL A 185 -2.01 0.97 2.28
C VAL A 185 -2.18 0.14 3.54
N LEU A 186 -2.53 -1.15 3.42
CA LEU A 186 -2.64 -2.07 4.56
C LEU A 186 -1.34 -2.09 5.38
N ARG A 187 -0.21 -2.26 4.69
CA ARG A 187 1.10 -2.24 5.34
C ARG A 187 1.34 -0.93 6.10
N ARG A 188 1.01 0.22 5.50
CA ARG A 188 1.15 1.54 6.13
C ARG A 188 0.30 1.66 7.40
N LEU A 189 -0.94 1.19 7.39
CA LEU A 189 -1.83 1.21 8.56
C LEU A 189 -1.25 0.37 9.71
N ILE A 190 -0.86 -0.88 9.45
CA ILE A 190 -0.25 -1.76 10.46
C ILE A 190 1.00 -1.12 11.06
N ARG A 191 1.91 -0.60 10.22
CA ARG A 191 3.17 0.01 10.69
C ARG A 191 2.94 1.27 11.53
N ARG A 192 1.98 2.12 11.14
CA ARG A 192 1.57 3.28 11.94
C ARG A 192 1.04 2.85 13.30
N ALA A 193 0.14 1.86 13.35
CA ALA A 193 -0.37 1.32 14.62
C ALA A 193 0.78 0.82 15.52
N VAL A 194 1.70 0.01 14.98
CA VAL A 194 2.86 -0.52 15.74
C VAL A 194 3.75 0.61 16.27
N ARG A 195 4.02 1.65 15.46
CA ARG A 195 4.79 2.80 15.91
C ARG A 195 4.10 3.54 17.05
N TYR A 196 2.81 3.82 16.93
CA TYR A 196 2.06 4.49 17.99
C TYR A 196 1.94 3.63 19.24
N GLY A 197 1.87 2.30 19.10
CA GLY A 197 1.99 1.37 20.22
C GLY A 197 3.32 1.54 20.96
N LYS A 198 4.44 1.63 20.24
CA LYS A 198 5.76 1.87 20.85
C LYS A 198 5.83 3.20 21.62
N LEU A 199 5.15 4.26 21.13
CA LEU A 199 5.13 5.56 21.82
C LEU A 199 4.45 5.51 23.19
N ILE A 200 3.41 4.69 23.33
CA ILE A 200 2.69 4.49 24.59
C ILE A 200 3.21 3.29 25.39
N GLY A 201 4.43 2.81 25.09
CA GLY A 201 5.11 1.78 25.88
C GLY A 201 4.79 0.33 25.53
N ILE A 202 4.13 0.05 24.40
CA ILE A 202 3.88 -1.34 23.97
C ILE A 202 5.14 -1.98 23.37
N GLU A 203 5.79 -2.82 24.18
CA GLU A 203 7.04 -3.51 23.81
C GLU A 203 6.81 -4.83 23.05
N LYS A 204 5.69 -5.51 23.29
CA LYS A 204 5.36 -6.82 22.70
C LYS A 204 4.35 -6.72 21.57
N ASP A 205 4.24 -7.78 20.78
CA ASP A 205 3.23 -7.87 19.72
C ASP A 205 1.82 -7.75 20.29
N PHE A 206 0.98 -6.96 19.63
CA PHE A 206 -0.37 -6.64 20.15
C PHE A 206 -1.45 -6.62 19.07
N THR A 207 -1.08 -6.55 17.79
CA THR A 207 -2.05 -6.39 16.70
C THR A 207 -3.04 -7.56 16.62
N VAL A 208 -2.58 -8.79 16.87
CA VAL A 208 -3.43 -9.99 16.93
C VAL A 208 -4.45 -9.92 18.07
N SER A 209 -4.03 -9.43 19.25
CA SER A 209 -4.93 -9.30 20.41
C SER A 209 -6.03 -8.28 20.16
N LEU A 210 -5.73 -7.18 19.46
CA LEU A 210 -6.74 -6.21 19.03
C LEU A 210 -7.60 -6.74 17.89
N ALA A 211 -7.03 -7.50 16.96
CA ALA A 211 -7.79 -8.13 15.88
C ALA A 211 -8.86 -9.08 16.42
N GLU A 212 -8.56 -9.82 17.50
CA GLU A 212 -9.55 -10.65 18.19
C GLU A 212 -10.74 -9.81 18.70
N VAL A 213 -10.49 -8.64 19.30
CA VAL A 213 -11.56 -7.73 19.76
C VAL A 213 -12.42 -7.26 18.57
N VAL A 214 -11.80 -6.89 17.45
CA VAL A 214 -12.52 -6.51 16.23
C VAL A 214 -13.39 -7.67 15.72
N ILE A 215 -12.84 -8.89 15.64
CA ILE A 215 -13.60 -10.07 15.19
C ILE A 215 -14.76 -10.38 16.13
N GLN A 216 -14.59 -10.22 17.44
CA GLN A 216 -15.66 -10.42 18.42
C GLN A 216 -16.78 -9.39 18.26
N GLN A 217 -16.43 -8.12 18.04
CA GLN A 217 -17.39 -7.03 17.91
C GLN A 217 -18.16 -7.08 16.58
N PHE A 218 -17.49 -7.39 15.48
CA PHE A 218 -18.05 -7.27 14.13
C PHE A 218 -18.38 -8.62 13.47
N GLY A 219 -17.82 -9.73 13.94
CA GLY A 219 -17.87 -11.02 13.23
C GLY A 219 -19.23 -11.70 13.19
N GLU A 220 -20.22 -11.27 13.98
CA GLU A 220 -21.61 -11.74 13.82
C GLU A 220 -22.27 -11.14 12.57
N PHE A 221 -21.94 -9.89 12.24
CA PHE A 221 -22.47 -9.18 11.07
C PHE A 221 -21.63 -9.44 9.81
N TYR A 222 -20.31 -9.55 10.00
CA TYR A 222 -19.30 -9.71 8.96
C TYR A 222 -18.64 -11.09 9.07
N GLY A 223 -19.34 -12.11 8.55
CA GLY A 223 -18.95 -13.52 8.73
C GLY A 223 -17.58 -13.88 8.13
N GLU A 224 -17.10 -13.13 7.15
CA GLU A 224 -15.76 -13.20 6.58
C GLU A 224 -14.66 -12.95 7.61
N LEU A 225 -14.89 -12.08 8.61
CA LEU A 225 -13.92 -11.84 9.70
C LEU A 225 -13.64 -13.13 10.47
N LYS A 226 -14.68 -13.92 10.76
CA LYS A 226 -14.54 -15.22 11.43
C LYS A 226 -13.89 -16.26 10.52
N LYS A 227 -14.29 -16.31 9.24
CA LYS A 227 -13.74 -17.26 8.26
C LYS A 227 -12.25 -17.03 8.00
N GLN A 228 -11.82 -15.77 7.94
CA GLN A 228 -10.46 -15.36 7.64
C GLN A 228 -9.60 -15.13 8.88
N ARG A 229 -10.10 -15.47 10.09
CA ARG A 229 -9.40 -15.23 11.36
C ARG A 229 -7.94 -15.68 11.35
N THR A 230 -7.67 -16.88 10.83
CA THR A 230 -6.29 -17.41 10.75
C THR A 230 -5.41 -16.55 9.85
N VAL A 231 -5.89 -16.17 8.67
CA VAL A 231 -5.15 -15.33 7.70
C VAL A 231 -4.90 -13.93 8.27
N ILE A 232 -5.92 -13.33 8.89
CA ILE A 232 -5.80 -12.04 9.59
C ILE A 232 -4.67 -12.10 10.62
N PHE A 233 -4.65 -13.15 11.44
CA PHE A 233 -3.68 -13.28 12.51
C PHE A 233 -2.27 -13.47 11.98
N GLU A 234 -2.10 -14.32 10.96
CA GLU A 234 -0.81 -14.60 10.33
C GLU A 234 -0.23 -13.36 9.66
N GLU A 235 -1.01 -12.62 8.87
CA GLU A 235 -0.53 -11.43 8.16
C GLU A 235 -0.21 -10.27 9.11
N LEU A 236 -1.06 -10.01 10.12
CA LEU A 236 -0.79 -8.99 11.13
C LEU A 236 0.48 -9.32 11.92
N LYS A 237 0.60 -10.54 12.43
CA LYS A 237 1.77 -10.99 13.19
C LYS A 237 3.05 -10.87 12.37
N LYS A 238 3.03 -11.40 11.14
CA LYS A 238 4.20 -11.38 10.24
C LYS A 238 4.66 -9.96 9.93
N GLU A 239 3.73 -9.04 9.64
CA GLU A 239 4.10 -7.66 9.35
C GLU A 239 4.52 -6.88 10.61
N GLU A 240 3.88 -7.11 11.77
CA GLU A 240 4.27 -6.51 13.05
C GLU A 240 5.69 -6.94 13.46
N GLU A 241 5.97 -8.25 13.52
CA GLU A 241 7.29 -8.77 13.90
C GLU A 241 8.40 -8.26 12.99
N LYS A 242 8.12 -8.21 11.68
CA LYS A 242 9.03 -7.67 10.68
C LYS A 242 9.27 -6.19 10.90
N PHE A 243 8.20 -5.42 11.11
CA PHE A 243 8.30 -3.98 11.22
C PHE A 243 8.92 -3.52 12.54
N ARG A 244 8.65 -4.18 13.68
CA ARG A 244 9.28 -3.84 14.96
C ARG A 244 10.80 -3.80 14.87
N LYS A 245 11.40 -4.83 14.25
CA LYS A 245 12.85 -4.89 14.00
C LYS A 245 13.35 -3.73 13.13
N THR A 246 12.56 -3.31 12.14
CA THR A 246 12.87 -2.16 11.29
C THR A 246 12.72 -0.84 12.05
N LEU A 247 11.66 -0.70 12.85
CA LEU A 247 11.34 0.49 13.62
C LEU A 247 12.44 0.80 14.65
N GLU A 248 12.88 -0.19 15.42
CA GLU A 248 13.95 -0.02 16.40
C GLU A 248 15.25 0.48 15.76
N LYS A 249 15.67 -0.15 14.66
CA LYS A 249 16.85 0.28 13.89
C LYS A 249 16.67 1.68 13.31
N GLY A 250 15.50 1.94 12.72
CA GLY A 250 15.17 3.24 12.10
C GLY A 250 15.19 4.38 13.13
N LEU A 251 14.56 4.19 14.28
CA LEU A 251 14.56 5.16 15.38
C LEU A 251 15.97 5.39 15.95
N ALA A 252 16.78 4.33 16.11
CA ALA A 252 18.16 4.46 16.58
C ALA A 252 19.01 5.31 15.62
N ILE A 253 18.88 5.09 14.31
CA ILE A 253 19.60 5.88 13.30
C ILE A 253 19.06 7.30 13.27
N LEU A 254 17.74 7.48 13.29
CA LEU A 254 17.12 8.81 13.25
C LEU A 254 17.52 9.63 14.49
N ASN A 255 17.58 9.02 15.69
CA ASN A 255 18.09 9.68 16.89
C ASN A 255 19.58 10.07 16.78
N LYS A 256 20.39 9.27 16.07
CA LYS A 256 21.80 9.60 15.81
C LYS A 256 21.96 10.76 14.82
N LEU A 257 21.10 10.81 13.80
CA LEU A 257 21.17 11.82 12.74
C LEU A 257 20.50 13.14 13.14
N TYR A 258 19.40 13.06 13.88
CA TYR A 258 18.53 14.16 14.30
C TYR A 258 18.17 13.96 15.78
N PRO A 259 19.07 14.28 16.72
CA PRO A 259 18.79 14.16 18.14
C PRO A 259 17.72 15.16 18.59
N ILE A 260 16.93 14.76 19.60
CA ILE A 260 15.94 15.62 20.25
C ILE A 260 16.69 16.77 20.96
N GLY A 261 16.31 18.02 20.70
CA GLY A 261 16.91 19.21 21.33
C GLY A 261 17.90 20.01 20.48
N ALA A 262 17.98 19.78 19.17
CA ALA A 262 18.88 20.53 18.28
C ALA A 262 18.49 22.02 18.07
N LYS A 263 17.26 22.44 18.41
CA LYS A 263 16.84 23.85 18.55
C LYS A 263 15.85 23.96 19.71
N LYS A 264 15.98 25.01 20.53
CA LYS A 264 15.04 25.34 21.63
C LYS A 264 13.64 25.55 21.04
N LEU A 265 12.66 24.90 21.64
CA LEU A 265 11.24 24.95 21.24
C LEU A 265 10.54 26.27 21.61
N GLU A 266 11.24 27.22 22.22
CA GLU A 266 10.65 28.42 22.85
C GLU A 266 10.58 29.65 21.91
N GLU A 267 11.04 29.54 20.65
CA GLU A 267 11.03 30.64 19.66
C GLU A 267 10.30 30.28 18.34
N LEU A 268 9.36 29.34 18.36
CA LEU A 268 8.58 28.98 17.16
C LEU A 268 7.16 29.53 17.22
N GLU A 269 6.99 30.68 16.58
CA GLU A 269 5.68 31.19 16.16
C GLU A 269 5.09 30.23 15.10
N TYR A 270 3.79 29.93 15.23
CA TYR A 270 3.08 29.05 14.31
C TYR A 270 2.71 29.82 13.03
N PRO A 271 2.89 29.25 11.81
CA PRO A 271 3.54 27.98 11.50
C PRO A 271 5.05 28.17 11.25
N PRO A 272 5.91 27.26 11.73
CA PRO A 272 7.33 27.32 11.42
C PRO A 272 7.55 26.95 9.94
N VAL A 273 7.82 27.96 9.11
CA VAL A 273 8.53 27.76 7.85
C VAL A 273 10.01 27.72 8.17
N ILE A 274 10.52 26.54 8.54
CA ILE A 274 11.95 26.25 8.49
C ILE A 274 12.15 25.30 7.33
N ASP A 275 12.21 25.91 6.14
CA ASP A 275 12.75 25.25 4.96
C ASP A 275 14.29 25.21 5.13
N LYS A 276 14.88 24.02 4.95
CA LYS A 276 16.29 23.62 5.18
C LYS A 276 16.63 23.19 6.61
N ASP A 277 16.66 21.88 6.89
CA ASP A 277 17.53 21.31 7.95
C ASP A 277 17.68 19.76 7.89
N VAL A 278 17.11 19.08 6.89
CA VAL A 278 17.22 17.62 6.78
C VAL A 278 17.98 17.24 5.51
N ASP A 279 19.13 16.60 5.67
CA ASP A 279 19.88 15.99 4.55
C ASP A 279 18.99 14.98 3.80
N PRO A 280 18.57 15.31 2.57
CA PRO A 280 17.60 14.50 1.87
C PRO A 280 18.17 13.15 1.40
N GLU A 281 19.50 13.01 1.32
CA GLU A 281 20.17 11.73 1.04
C GLU A 281 20.03 10.78 2.23
N LYS A 282 20.27 11.29 3.44
CA LYS A 282 20.12 10.50 4.67
C LYS A 282 18.68 10.06 4.93
N VAL A 283 17.70 10.90 4.59
CA VAL A 283 16.26 10.54 4.63
C VAL A 283 15.96 9.42 3.65
N PHE A 284 16.49 9.53 2.44
CA PHE A 284 16.30 8.50 1.43
C PHE A 284 16.99 7.20 1.82
N ASP A 285 18.17 7.26 2.45
CA ASP A 285 18.88 6.10 3.01
C ASP A 285 18.10 5.38 4.10
N LEU A 286 17.45 6.12 5.02
CA LEU A 286 16.54 5.54 6.01
C LEU A 286 15.46 4.67 5.35
N TYR A 287 14.92 5.15 4.22
CA TYR A 287 13.94 4.40 3.43
C TYR A 287 14.56 3.24 2.64
N GLN A 288 15.53 3.49 1.75
CA GLN A 288 16.04 2.50 0.80
C GLN A 288 16.91 1.43 1.46
N THR A 289 17.72 1.81 2.46
CA THR A 289 18.73 0.93 3.08
C THR A 289 18.15 0.22 4.29
N TYR A 290 17.42 0.95 5.13
CA TYR A 290 16.93 0.43 6.41
C TYR A 290 15.44 0.05 6.37
N GLY A 291 14.74 0.35 5.27
CA GLY A 291 13.32 0.02 5.09
C GLY A 291 12.38 0.85 5.97
N PHE A 292 12.86 1.97 6.52
CA PHE A 292 12.10 2.81 7.42
C PHE A 292 11.10 3.64 6.61
N PRO A 293 9.78 3.49 6.82
CA PRO A 293 8.78 4.12 5.95
C PRO A 293 8.88 5.65 5.97
N PHE A 294 8.79 6.26 4.79
CA PHE A 294 8.96 7.71 4.64
C PHE A 294 7.94 8.50 5.46
N GLU A 295 6.70 8.04 5.52
CA GLU A 295 5.64 8.64 6.32
C GLU A 295 5.96 8.63 7.82
N ILE A 296 6.64 7.59 8.32
CA ILE A 296 7.07 7.53 9.72
C ILE A 296 8.30 8.43 9.92
N ILE A 297 9.23 8.47 8.97
CA ILE A 297 10.36 9.40 9.00
C ILE A 297 9.86 10.84 9.06
N GLN A 298 8.87 11.22 8.25
CA GLN A 298 8.28 12.56 8.26
C GLN A 298 7.65 12.91 9.62
N GLU A 299 6.87 12.00 10.20
CA GLU A 299 6.27 12.22 11.52
C GLU A 299 7.31 12.35 12.64
N GLU A 300 8.34 11.49 12.61
CA GLU A 300 9.45 11.50 13.56
C GLU A 300 10.27 12.80 13.45
N LEU A 301 10.58 13.25 12.23
CA LEU A 301 11.28 14.51 12.00
C LEU A 301 10.43 15.70 12.48
N LYS A 302 9.12 15.70 12.21
CA LYS A 302 8.21 16.77 12.63
C LYS A 302 8.21 16.96 14.14
N LYS A 303 8.18 15.86 14.92
CA LYS A 303 8.29 15.90 16.39
C LYS A 303 9.59 16.54 16.89
N ARG A 304 10.65 16.46 16.09
CA ARG A 304 11.99 16.99 16.41
C ARG A 304 12.22 18.40 15.86
N GLY A 305 11.21 19.04 15.27
CA GLY A 305 11.31 20.36 14.65
C GLY A 305 11.88 20.34 13.23
N PHE A 306 11.97 19.18 12.59
CA PHE A 306 12.49 19.00 11.24
C PHE A 306 11.37 18.65 10.24
N ARG A 307 11.55 18.97 8.96
CA ARG A 307 10.61 18.61 7.89
C ARG A 307 11.34 17.91 6.74
N ALA A 308 10.82 16.75 6.33
CA ALA A 308 11.23 16.10 5.08
C ALA A 308 10.17 16.34 4.00
N GLY A 309 10.57 17.01 2.92
CA GLY A 309 9.71 17.33 1.78
C GLY A 309 9.39 16.10 0.93
N GLU A 310 8.12 15.96 0.56
CA GLU A 310 7.63 14.85 -0.27
C GLU A 310 8.15 14.95 -1.71
N GLU A 311 8.18 16.15 -2.29
CA GLU A 311 8.70 16.38 -3.65
C GLU A 311 10.15 15.92 -3.82
N GLU A 312 10.99 16.19 -2.82
CA GLU A 312 12.40 15.81 -2.82
C GLU A 312 12.57 14.28 -2.74
N PHE A 313 11.79 13.65 -1.87
CA PHE A 313 11.75 12.20 -1.72
C PHE A 313 11.24 11.53 -2.99
N GLU A 314 10.15 12.02 -3.57
CA GLU A 314 9.62 11.56 -4.85
C GLU A 314 10.63 11.70 -5.97
N ARG A 315 11.34 12.83 -6.04
CA ARG A 315 12.38 13.03 -7.06
C ARG A 315 13.50 12.00 -6.93
N ARG A 316 13.92 11.65 -5.70
CA ARG A 316 14.88 10.56 -5.48
C ARG A 316 14.30 9.19 -5.79
N MET A 317 13.04 8.94 -5.42
CA MET A 317 12.33 7.71 -5.79
C MET A 317 12.29 7.54 -7.31
N ARG A 318 11.93 8.61 -8.05
CA ARG A 318 11.95 8.62 -9.52
C ARG A 318 13.35 8.36 -10.05
N LYS A 319 14.38 9.06 -9.56
CA LYS A 319 15.79 8.77 -9.95
C LYS A 319 16.20 7.32 -9.68
N HIS A 320 15.82 6.76 -8.53
CA HIS A 320 16.12 5.36 -8.16
C HIS A 320 15.36 4.35 -9.05
N GLN A 321 14.09 4.64 -9.35
CA GLN A 321 13.28 3.87 -10.28
C GLN A 321 13.79 4.01 -11.72
N ASP A 322 14.23 5.20 -12.12
CA ASP A 322 14.76 5.51 -13.44
C ASP A 322 16.12 4.86 -13.64
N LEU A 323 17.00 4.81 -12.63
CA LEU A 323 18.21 4.01 -12.65
C LEU A 323 17.90 2.51 -12.84
N SER A 324 16.81 2.03 -12.21
CA SER A 324 16.33 0.66 -12.40
C SER A 324 15.67 0.45 -13.78
N ARG A 325 15.01 1.48 -14.34
CA ARG A 325 14.34 1.47 -15.65
C ARG A 325 15.27 1.75 -16.83
N THR A 326 16.32 2.55 -16.71
CA THR A 326 17.32 2.74 -17.77
C THR A 326 18.17 1.50 -17.95
N ALA A 327 18.38 0.72 -16.89
CA ALA A 327 18.84 -0.66 -17.00
C ALA A 327 17.86 -1.57 -17.77
N SER A 328 16.61 -1.14 -17.93
CA SER A 328 15.52 -1.87 -18.61
C SER A 328 15.16 -1.32 -20.01
N ALA A 329 15.45 -0.05 -20.31
CA ALA A 329 14.97 0.68 -21.49
C ALA A 329 15.79 0.42 -22.76
N GLY A 330 16.87 -0.34 -22.67
CA GLY A 330 17.57 -0.94 -23.80
C GLY A 330 17.22 -2.42 -24.03
N MET A 331 16.22 -2.97 -23.33
CA MET A 331 15.98 -4.41 -23.33
C MET A 331 15.03 -4.87 -24.45
N PHE A 332 15.49 -5.78 -25.30
CA PHE A 332 14.73 -6.57 -26.28
C PHE A 332 13.67 -7.47 -25.60
N LYS A 333 12.77 -8.08 -26.41
CA LYS A 333 11.73 -9.02 -25.93
C LYS A 333 12.34 -10.03 -24.96
N GLY A 334 11.70 -10.23 -23.80
CA GLY A 334 12.20 -11.08 -22.71
C GLY A 334 13.10 -10.38 -21.68
N GLY A 335 13.36 -9.07 -21.79
CA GLY A 335 14.18 -8.34 -20.83
C GLY A 335 15.69 -8.51 -21.06
N LEU A 336 16.11 -8.63 -22.31
CA LEU A 336 17.51 -8.86 -22.71
C LEU A 336 18.17 -7.58 -23.22
N GLN A 337 19.42 -7.28 -22.85
CA GLN A 337 20.09 -6.07 -23.33
C GLN A 337 20.40 -6.08 -24.84
N ASP A 338 20.53 -7.26 -25.46
CA ASP A 338 20.65 -7.44 -26.92
C ASP A 338 20.08 -8.80 -27.38
N SER A 339 20.35 -9.20 -28.63
CA SER A 339 19.99 -10.51 -29.20
C SER A 339 21.20 -11.31 -29.72
N GLY A 340 22.40 -11.00 -29.22
CA GLY A 340 23.63 -11.73 -29.55
C GLY A 340 23.63 -13.16 -29.03
N GLU A 341 24.48 -14.02 -29.60
CA GLU A 341 24.56 -15.44 -29.23
C GLU A 341 24.85 -15.65 -27.73
N GLU A 342 25.75 -14.86 -27.14
CA GLU A 342 26.07 -14.98 -25.70
C GLU A 342 24.87 -14.62 -24.81
N THR A 343 24.10 -13.60 -25.18
CA THR A 343 22.87 -13.23 -24.48
C THR A 343 21.81 -14.34 -24.59
N LYS A 344 21.69 -15.02 -25.73
CA LYS A 344 20.79 -16.18 -25.90
C LYS A 344 21.18 -17.36 -25.00
N LYS A 345 22.48 -17.64 -24.90
CA LYS A 345 23.00 -18.69 -24.00
C LYS A 345 22.71 -18.36 -22.54
N LEU A 346 23.04 -17.14 -22.10
CA LEU A 346 22.76 -16.69 -20.74
C LEU A 346 21.26 -16.60 -20.43
N HIS A 347 20.44 -16.29 -21.43
CA HIS A 347 18.99 -16.34 -21.28
C HIS A 347 18.51 -17.77 -21.07
N THR A 348 18.97 -18.73 -21.87
CA THR A 348 18.68 -20.16 -21.68
C THR A 348 19.16 -20.65 -20.31
N ALA A 349 20.33 -20.20 -19.86
CA ALA A 349 20.84 -20.50 -18.52
C ALA A 349 19.95 -19.91 -17.40
N ALA A 350 19.29 -18.77 -17.63
CA ALA A 350 18.34 -18.19 -16.68
C ALA A 350 17.11 -19.10 -16.45
N HIS A 351 16.59 -19.71 -17.51
CA HIS A 351 15.48 -20.67 -17.44
C HIS A 351 15.88 -21.94 -16.68
N LEU A 352 17.07 -22.48 -16.95
CA LEU A 352 17.61 -23.62 -16.20
C LEU A 352 17.84 -23.28 -14.72
N LEU A 353 18.38 -22.08 -14.44
CA LEU A 353 18.59 -21.59 -13.09
C LEU A 353 17.28 -21.47 -12.31
N LEU A 354 16.25 -20.85 -12.90
CA LEU A 354 14.95 -20.69 -12.22
C LEU A 354 14.30 -22.04 -11.91
N ALA A 355 14.31 -22.97 -12.87
CA ALA A 355 13.80 -24.32 -12.67
C ALA A 355 14.57 -25.07 -11.56
N SER A 356 15.90 -24.95 -11.56
CA SER A 356 16.76 -25.58 -10.55
C SER A 356 16.54 -25.00 -9.15
N LEU A 357 16.37 -23.67 -9.05
CA LEU A 357 16.03 -23.02 -7.79
C LEU A 357 14.69 -23.50 -7.24
N ARG A 358 13.68 -23.69 -8.09
CA ARG A 358 12.37 -24.22 -7.67
C ARG A 358 12.49 -25.68 -7.20
N GLN A 359 13.32 -26.48 -7.86
CA GLN A 359 13.55 -27.86 -7.46
C GLN A 359 14.22 -27.97 -6.08
N ILE A 360 15.20 -27.11 -5.80
CA ILE A 360 15.96 -27.15 -4.53
C ILE A 360 15.25 -26.42 -3.38
N LEU A 361 14.65 -25.26 -3.67
CA LEU A 361 14.09 -24.39 -2.63
C LEU A 361 12.58 -24.57 -2.47
N GLY A 362 11.85 -24.98 -3.51
CA GLY A 362 10.40 -25.19 -3.49
C GLY A 362 9.62 -24.28 -4.45
N GLU A 363 8.32 -24.56 -4.56
CA GLU A 363 7.42 -23.92 -5.53
C GLU A 363 7.11 -22.44 -5.25
N HIS A 364 7.46 -21.93 -4.08
CA HIS A 364 7.32 -20.50 -3.75
C HIS A 364 8.33 -19.60 -4.46
N VAL A 365 9.31 -20.18 -5.16
CA VAL A 365 10.30 -19.45 -5.94
C VAL A 365 9.72 -19.01 -7.28
N PHE A 366 9.54 -17.70 -7.44
CA PHE A 366 9.10 -17.05 -8.68
C PHE A 366 10.07 -15.93 -9.04
N GLN A 367 10.29 -15.70 -10.33
CA GLN A 367 11.08 -14.58 -10.81
C GLN A 367 10.45 -13.24 -10.38
N LYS A 368 11.26 -12.36 -9.80
CA LYS A 368 10.93 -10.98 -9.41
C LYS A 368 11.66 -9.94 -10.25
N GLY A 369 12.72 -10.34 -10.94
CA GLY A 369 13.47 -9.49 -11.85
C GLY A 369 14.56 -10.29 -12.56
N SER A 370 14.96 -9.84 -13.75
CA SER A 370 16.07 -10.41 -14.50
C SER A 370 16.82 -9.29 -15.22
N ASN A 371 18.14 -9.43 -15.35
CA ASN A 371 18.97 -8.59 -16.20
C ASN A 371 20.06 -9.47 -16.82
N ILE A 372 20.03 -9.61 -18.14
CA ILE A 372 20.93 -10.46 -18.90
C ILE A 372 21.69 -9.58 -19.90
N THR A 373 23.02 -9.68 -19.87
CA THR A 373 23.96 -9.04 -20.80
C THR A 373 24.85 -10.13 -21.41
N PRO A 374 25.65 -9.86 -22.45
CA PRO A 374 26.59 -10.85 -23.00
C PRO A 374 27.59 -11.43 -21.99
N GLU A 375 27.90 -10.69 -20.92
CA GLU A 375 28.92 -11.05 -19.94
C GLU A 375 28.36 -11.60 -18.62
N ARG A 376 27.06 -11.40 -18.34
CA ARG A 376 26.49 -11.79 -17.04
C ARG A 376 24.99 -12.04 -17.06
N LEU A 377 24.58 -12.95 -16.18
CA LEU A 377 23.20 -13.19 -15.77
C LEU A 377 22.98 -12.65 -14.35
N ARG A 378 21.90 -11.89 -14.16
CA ARG A 378 21.35 -11.55 -12.84
C ARG A 378 19.89 -11.98 -12.77
N LEU A 379 19.57 -12.84 -11.80
CA LEU A 379 18.20 -13.31 -11.56
C LEU A 379 17.78 -12.97 -10.12
N ASP A 380 16.65 -12.27 -9.99
CA ASP A 380 16.02 -11.93 -8.72
C ASP A 380 14.79 -12.82 -8.53
N PHE A 381 14.65 -13.49 -7.38
CA PHE A 381 13.59 -14.48 -7.15
C PHE A 381 13.02 -14.41 -5.72
N SER A 382 11.76 -14.83 -5.55
CA SER A 382 11.11 -14.85 -4.24
C SER A 382 11.67 -15.96 -3.36
N HIS A 383 12.41 -15.56 -2.34
CA HIS A 383 12.90 -16.43 -1.29
C HIS A 383 13.28 -15.57 -0.07
N GLY A 384 12.85 -16.00 1.13
CA GLY A 384 13.02 -15.21 2.35
C GLY A 384 14.39 -15.34 3.00
N GLU A 385 15.03 -16.49 2.82
CA GLU A 385 16.22 -16.89 3.56
C GLU A 385 17.48 -16.81 2.69
N LYS A 386 18.66 -16.81 3.31
CA LYS A 386 19.91 -16.90 2.57
C LYS A 386 20.13 -18.36 2.17
N MET A 387 20.45 -18.61 0.90
CA MET A 387 20.78 -19.95 0.44
C MET A 387 22.06 -20.46 1.12
N THR A 388 22.08 -21.75 1.49
CA THR A 388 23.28 -22.38 2.01
C THR A 388 24.29 -22.65 0.89
N PRO A 389 25.60 -22.78 1.21
CA PRO A 389 26.60 -23.17 0.23
C PRO A 389 26.26 -24.47 -0.51
N GLU A 390 25.63 -25.42 0.19
CA GLU A 390 25.19 -26.70 -0.36
C GLU A 390 24.06 -26.52 -1.37
N GLN A 391 23.03 -25.73 -1.03
CA GLN A 391 21.93 -25.40 -1.95
C GLN A 391 22.44 -24.69 -3.21
N LEU A 392 23.38 -23.76 -3.06
CA LEU A 392 24.00 -23.08 -4.21
C LEU A 392 24.73 -24.06 -5.12
N LYS A 393 25.50 -24.97 -4.53
CA LYS A 393 26.23 -26.00 -5.27
C LYS A 393 25.28 -26.98 -5.96
N GLU A 394 24.20 -27.39 -5.32
CA GLU A 394 23.20 -28.27 -5.93
C GLU A 394 22.49 -27.61 -7.10
N VAL A 395 22.11 -26.33 -6.97
CA VAL A 395 21.54 -25.56 -8.08
C VAL A 395 22.52 -25.46 -9.26
N GLU A 396 23.79 -25.15 -8.99
CA GLU A 396 24.82 -25.09 -10.03
C GLU A 396 25.03 -26.46 -10.70
N ASN A 397 25.03 -27.55 -9.94
CA ASN A 397 25.13 -28.92 -10.46
C ASN A 397 23.94 -29.30 -11.36
N LEU A 398 22.71 -28.89 -11.00
CA LEU A 398 21.52 -29.17 -11.81
C LEU A 398 21.58 -28.45 -13.15
N VAL A 399 21.96 -27.16 -13.15
CA VAL A 399 22.11 -26.39 -14.39
C VAL A 399 23.20 -27.01 -15.28
N ASN A 400 24.37 -27.31 -14.72
CA ASN A 400 25.46 -27.93 -15.47
C ASN A 400 25.13 -29.36 -15.92
N GLY A 401 24.35 -30.11 -15.14
CA GLY A 401 23.84 -31.42 -15.55
C GLY A 401 22.95 -31.33 -16.79
N ALA A 402 22.06 -30.33 -16.84
CA ALA A 402 21.23 -30.07 -18.02
C ALA A 402 22.06 -29.62 -19.23
N ILE A 403 23.12 -28.83 -19.03
CA ILE A 403 24.05 -28.43 -20.09
C ILE A 403 24.82 -29.64 -20.63
N HIS A 404 25.35 -30.49 -19.75
CA HIS A 404 26.09 -31.69 -20.13
C HIS A 404 25.22 -32.71 -20.89
N ALA A 405 23.93 -32.76 -20.57
CA ALA A 405 22.96 -33.60 -21.26
C ALA A 405 22.63 -33.12 -22.70
N LYS A 406 23.04 -31.91 -23.10
CA LYS A 406 22.86 -31.37 -24.47
C LYS A 406 21.41 -31.47 -24.96
N LEU A 407 20.50 -30.96 -24.15
CA LEU A 407 19.06 -31.02 -24.37
C LEU A 407 18.62 -29.96 -25.38
N ASP A 408 17.67 -30.31 -26.23
CA ASP A 408 17.09 -29.36 -27.18
C ASP A 408 16.19 -28.34 -26.48
N VAL A 409 16.24 -27.11 -26.97
CA VAL A 409 15.42 -25.99 -26.50
C VAL A 409 14.35 -25.72 -27.56
N VAL A 410 13.12 -26.12 -27.27
CA VAL A 410 12.01 -26.12 -28.25
C VAL A 410 11.02 -25.02 -27.90
N GLY A 411 10.77 -24.10 -28.83
CA GLY A 411 9.78 -23.03 -28.70
C GLY A 411 8.53 -23.29 -29.54
N GLU A 412 7.35 -23.27 -28.91
CA GLU A 412 6.05 -23.50 -29.56
C GLU A 412 5.07 -22.36 -29.27
N GLU A 413 4.37 -21.87 -30.29
CA GLU A 413 3.26 -20.93 -30.10
C GLU A 413 1.96 -21.67 -29.82
N MET A 414 1.26 -21.26 -28.77
CA MET A 414 0.01 -21.87 -28.33
C MET A 414 -0.90 -20.86 -27.61
N THR A 415 -2.12 -21.26 -27.27
CA THR A 415 -3.01 -20.42 -26.46
C THR A 415 -2.58 -20.38 -25.01
N LEU A 416 -2.96 -19.33 -24.28
CA LEU A 416 -2.68 -19.22 -22.84
C LEU A 416 -3.27 -20.40 -22.04
N GLU A 417 -4.43 -20.90 -22.44
CA GLU A 417 -5.08 -22.06 -21.82
C GLU A 417 -4.28 -23.35 -22.06
N ALA A 418 -3.77 -23.56 -23.27
CA ALA A 418 -2.90 -24.70 -23.58
C ALA A 418 -1.58 -24.63 -22.79
N ALA A 419 -0.97 -23.46 -22.70
CA ALA A 419 0.25 -23.25 -21.90
C ALA A 419 0.04 -23.59 -20.41
N LYS A 420 -1.10 -23.19 -19.83
CA LYS A 420 -1.48 -23.56 -18.46
C LYS A 420 -1.65 -25.08 -18.29
N LYS A 421 -2.31 -25.76 -19.24
CA LYS A 421 -2.48 -27.22 -19.19
C LYS A 421 -1.17 -27.99 -19.30
N LEU A 422 -0.17 -27.43 -19.99
CA LEU A 422 1.18 -28.00 -20.08
C LEU A 422 2.06 -27.72 -18.85
N GLY A 423 1.56 -26.98 -17.86
CA GLY A 423 2.33 -26.61 -16.67
C GLY A 423 3.41 -25.57 -16.93
N ALA A 424 3.28 -24.75 -17.99
CA ALA A 424 4.24 -23.71 -18.29
C ALA A 424 4.25 -22.61 -17.22
N MET A 425 5.44 -22.22 -16.76
CA MET A 425 5.61 -21.15 -15.78
C MET A 425 5.63 -19.78 -16.47
N GLY A 426 5.10 -18.74 -15.83
CA GLY A 426 5.11 -17.37 -16.34
C GLY A 426 4.17 -16.45 -15.57
N VAL A 427 4.35 -15.13 -15.72
CA VAL A 427 3.45 -14.14 -15.14
C VAL A 427 2.19 -14.06 -15.99
N PHE A 428 1.07 -14.61 -15.51
CA PHE A 428 -0.23 -14.65 -16.21
C PHE A 428 -1.01 -13.33 -16.15
N GLU A 429 -0.32 -12.19 -16.15
CA GLU A 429 -0.97 -10.88 -16.16
C GLU A 429 -1.26 -10.43 -17.61
N SER A 430 -2.25 -9.55 -17.74
CA SER A 430 -3.02 -9.10 -18.93
C SER A 430 -2.26 -8.52 -20.14
N LYS A 431 -0.98 -8.86 -20.33
CA LYS A 431 -0.09 -8.34 -21.37
C LYS A 431 0.15 -9.29 -22.55
N TYR A 432 -0.35 -10.52 -22.51
CA TYR A 432 -0.21 -11.45 -23.63
C TYR A 432 -1.48 -11.44 -24.48
N GLY A 433 -1.33 -11.35 -25.81
CA GLY A 433 -2.43 -11.56 -26.74
C GLY A 433 -2.98 -12.99 -26.65
N GLU A 434 -3.94 -13.36 -27.51
CA GLU A 434 -4.57 -14.69 -27.50
C GLU A 434 -3.58 -15.88 -27.64
N LYS A 435 -2.34 -15.61 -28.09
CA LYS A 435 -1.26 -16.58 -28.25
C LYS A 435 0.01 -16.19 -27.48
N VAL A 436 0.69 -17.19 -26.92
CA VAL A 436 1.98 -17.10 -26.21
C VAL A 436 2.98 -18.10 -26.78
N THR A 437 4.27 -17.81 -26.67
CA THR A 437 5.35 -18.75 -26.99
C THR A 437 5.82 -19.44 -25.70
N VAL A 438 5.82 -20.76 -25.69
CA VAL A 438 6.34 -21.58 -24.59
C VAL A 438 7.63 -22.23 -25.03
N TYR A 439 8.69 -22.03 -24.26
CA TYR A 439 9.96 -22.73 -24.44
C TYR A 439 10.04 -23.90 -23.46
N SER A 440 10.32 -25.10 -23.99
CA SER A 440 10.49 -26.33 -23.22
C SER A 440 11.89 -26.90 -23.41
N ILE A 441 12.48 -27.35 -22.31
CA ILE A 441 13.70 -28.17 -22.27
C ILE A 441 13.32 -29.49 -21.60
N VAL A 442 13.35 -30.56 -22.38
CA VAL A 442 12.91 -31.90 -21.95
C VAL A 442 14.09 -32.86 -22.10
N ALA A 443 14.36 -33.64 -21.06
CA ALA A 443 15.39 -34.67 -21.09
C ALA A 443 14.93 -35.92 -21.85
N ASP A 444 15.87 -36.76 -22.26
CA ASP A 444 15.60 -37.98 -23.05
C ASP A 444 14.65 -38.97 -22.36
N ASP A 445 14.60 -38.95 -21.02
CA ASP A 445 13.67 -39.73 -20.18
C ASP A 445 12.27 -39.11 -20.06
N ALA A 446 11.95 -38.15 -20.93
CA ALA A 446 10.74 -37.34 -20.95
C ALA A 446 10.54 -36.43 -19.73
N ARG A 447 11.55 -36.27 -18.86
CA ARG A 447 11.48 -35.34 -17.73
C ARG A 447 11.58 -33.90 -18.22
N VAL A 448 10.61 -33.07 -17.83
CA VAL A 448 10.63 -31.63 -18.09
C VAL A 448 11.66 -30.97 -17.18
N VAL A 449 12.73 -30.42 -17.75
CA VAL A 449 13.77 -29.70 -17.01
C VAL A 449 13.38 -28.24 -16.80
N SER A 450 12.84 -27.60 -17.84
CA SER A 450 12.27 -26.25 -17.76
C SER A 450 11.15 -26.11 -18.78
N ARG A 451 10.11 -25.35 -18.44
CA ARG A 451 9.00 -25.02 -19.33
C ARG A 451 8.42 -23.67 -18.95
N GLU A 452 8.66 -22.66 -19.77
CA GLU A 452 8.32 -21.27 -19.45
C GLU A 452 7.72 -20.52 -20.63
N ILE A 453 6.76 -19.63 -20.35
CA ILE A 453 6.26 -18.66 -21.31
C ILE A 453 7.32 -17.58 -21.47
N CYS A 454 7.90 -17.45 -22.66
CA CYS A 454 8.94 -16.47 -22.93
C CYS A 454 8.91 -15.99 -24.38
N GLY A 455 9.07 -14.68 -24.57
CA GLY A 455 9.13 -14.06 -25.91
C GLY A 455 10.54 -13.65 -26.36
N GLY A 456 11.57 -13.96 -25.56
CA GLY A 456 12.96 -13.65 -25.91
C GLY A 456 13.64 -14.80 -26.65
N PRO A 457 14.77 -14.55 -27.35
CA PRO A 457 15.54 -15.58 -28.05
C PRO A 457 16.31 -16.51 -27.11
N HIS A 458 16.49 -17.77 -27.51
CA HIS A 458 17.21 -18.81 -26.76
C HIS A 458 18.29 -19.47 -27.62
N ALA A 459 19.23 -20.15 -26.96
CA ALA A 459 20.12 -21.10 -27.59
C ALA A 459 19.30 -22.29 -28.11
N LYS A 460 19.78 -23.00 -29.13
CA LYS A 460 19.01 -24.14 -29.70
C LYS A 460 19.17 -25.40 -28.86
N ASN A 461 20.30 -25.53 -28.19
CA ASN A 461 20.64 -26.70 -27.40
C ASN A 461 21.40 -26.26 -26.13
N THR A 462 21.12 -26.90 -24.99
CA THR A 462 21.77 -26.56 -23.71
C THR A 462 23.28 -26.81 -23.74
N GLY A 463 23.77 -27.68 -24.63
CA GLY A 463 25.19 -27.93 -24.83
C GLY A 463 25.98 -26.73 -25.39
N GLU A 464 25.29 -25.73 -25.94
CA GLU A 464 25.90 -24.50 -26.47
C GLU A 464 26.32 -23.53 -25.35
N LEU A 465 25.87 -23.75 -24.11
CA LEU A 465 26.04 -22.83 -22.99
C LEU A 465 27.45 -22.87 -22.35
N GLY A 466 28.25 -23.92 -22.59
CA GLY A 466 29.55 -24.06 -21.92
C GLY A 466 29.43 -24.54 -20.47
N HIS A 467 30.00 -23.82 -19.51
CA HIS A 467 29.91 -24.13 -18.09
C HIS A 467 29.21 -23.01 -17.30
N PHE A 468 28.16 -23.33 -16.56
CA PHE A 468 27.44 -22.36 -15.73
C PHE A 468 28.07 -22.20 -14.35
N LYS A 469 28.22 -20.96 -13.89
CA LYS A 469 28.80 -20.67 -12.57
C LYS A 469 28.11 -19.52 -11.85
N ILE A 470 27.72 -19.76 -10.61
CA ILE A 470 27.20 -18.73 -9.70
C ILE A 470 28.38 -17.97 -9.12
N THR A 471 28.42 -16.66 -9.36
CA THR A 471 29.47 -15.77 -8.85
C THR A 471 29.10 -15.15 -7.51
N LYS A 472 27.81 -14.87 -7.29
CA LYS A 472 27.33 -14.25 -6.06
C LYS A 472 25.87 -14.55 -5.80
N GLU A 473 25.54 -14.74 -4.52
CA GLU A 473 24.18 -14.72 -3.99
C GLU A 473 24.06 -13.60 -2.94
N GLU A 474 23.03 -12.77 -3.03
CA GLU A 474 22.80 -11.66 -2.10
C GLU A 474 21.32 -11.33 -1.90
N ALA A 475 20.98 -10.69 -0.77
CA ALA A 475 19.65 -10.14 -0.55
C ALA A 475 19.42 -8.96 -1.50
N SER A 476 18.31 -8.95 -2.24
CA SER A 476 17.94 -7.80 -3.09
C SER A 476 16.95 -6.87 -2.40
N SER A 477 15.94 -7.44 -1.75
CA SER A 477 14.94 -6.72 -0.95
C SER A 477 14.25 -7.72 -0.01
N SER A 478 13.33 -7.25 0.84
CA SER A 478 12.63 -8.15 1.75
C SER A 478 11.86 -9.24 1.00
N GLY A 479 12.18 -10.50 1.26
CA GLY A 479 11.58 -11.66 0.59
C GLY A 479 12.10 -11.96 -0.81
N VAL A 480 13.17 -11.28 -1.25
CA VAL A 480 13.76 -11.45 -2.59
C VAL A 480 15.27 -11.64 -2.50
N ARG A 481 15.75 -12.74 -3.09
CA ARG A 481 17.18 -13.06 -3.25
C ARG A 481 17.61 -12.80 -4.68
N ARG A 482 18.91 -12.58 -4.87
CA ARG A 482 19.54 -12.29 -6.17
C ARG A 482 20.71 -13.23 -6.37
N ILE A 483 20.73 -13.91 -7.51
CA ILE A 483 21.89 -14.64 -8.01
C ILE A 483 22.51 -13.87 -9.17
N LYS A 484 23.84 -13.77 -9.15
CA LYS A 484 24.67 -13.36 -10.29
C LYS A 484 25.45 -14.57 -10.78
N ALA A 485 25.46 -14.79 -12.08
CA ALA A 485 26.11 -15.94 -12.70
C ALA A 485 26.70 -15.57 -14.06
N VAL A 486 27.59 -16.44 -14.55
CA VAL A 486 28.27 -16.34 -15.84
C VAL A 486 28.30 -17.71 -16.53
N LEU A 487 28.62 -17.71 -17.82
CA LEU A 487 28.99 -18.90 -18.57
C LEU A 487 30.50 -18.86 -18.85
N GLU A 488 31.20 -19.97 -18.62
CA GLU A 488 32.65 -20.17 -18.80
C GLU A 488 32.94 -21.16 -19.95
#